data_AF-A0A3B8SZQ3-F1
#
_entry.id   AF-A0A3B8SZQ3-F1
#
_cell.length_a   1.000
_cell.length_b   1.000
_cell.length_c   1.000
_cell.angle_alpha   90.00
_cell.angle_beta   90.00
_cell.angle_gamma   90.00
#
_symmetry.space_group_name_H-M   'P 1'
#
loop_
_entity.id
_entity.type
_entity.pdbx_description
1 polymer ?
#
loop_
_entity_poly.entity_id
_entity_poly.type
_entity_poly.pdbx_seq_one_letter_code
_entity_poly.pdbx_strand_id
1 'polypeptide(L)'
;WIDKVLPIAEVTYSTKEPTNNKVIATLANASEEITIINNGGLDTYVFEENGTFEFEIQDKAGNINKIKAEVTNIDKVAPSVEIEYSTKETTDKAVTATIVPNEDIIVINNDGSLVYVFNENGEFTFE
;
A
#
# COMPACT_ATOMS: atom_id res chain seq x y z
N TRP A 1 5.35 -15.37 -44.85
CA TRP A 1 4.73 -14.20 -44.20
C TRP A 1 5.45 -13.97 -42.89
N ILE A 2 5.84 -12.74 -42.56
CA ILE A 2 6.46 -12.37 -41.28
C ILE A 2 5.37 -11.77 -40.38
N ASP A 3 5.28 -12.29 -39.16
CA ASP A 3 4.43 -11.75 -38.10
C ASP A 3 4.96 -10.41 -37.59
N LYS A 4 4.05 -9.47 -37.33
CA LYS A 4 4.37 -8.11 -36.84
C LYS A 4 3.47 -7.69 -35.67
N VAL A 5 2.65 -8.60 -35.15
CA VAL A 5 1.80 -8.31 -34.00
C VAL A 5 2.67 -8.38 -32.75
N LEU A 6 2.59 -7.36 -31.88
CA LEU A 6 3.30 -7.41 -30.62
C LEU A 6 2.60 -8.36 -29.64
N PRO A 7 3.32 -9.19 -28.89
CA PRO A 7 2.72 -9.97 -27.82
C PRO A 7 2.21 -9.03 -26.73
N ILE A 8 1.03 -9.32 -26.17
CA ILE A 8 0.47 -8.62 -25.01
C ILE A 8 0.21 -9.63 -23.89
N ALA A 9 0.19 -9.13 -22.65
CA ALA A 9 -0.14 -9.92 -21.47
C ALA A 9 -0.73 -9.00 -20.39
N GLU A 10 -1.37 -9.60 -19.40
CA GLU A 10 -1.93 -8.90 -18.24
C GLU A 10 -1.03 -9.09 -17.02
N VAL A 11 -1.11 -8.14 -16.07
CA VAL A 11 -0.47 -8.28 -14.76
C VAL A 11 -1.54 -8.51 -13.71
N THR A 12 -1.39 -9.58 -12.96
CA THR A 12 -2.18 -9.88 -11.76
C THR A 12 -1.32 -9.64 -10.52
N TYR A 13 -1.96 -9.36 -9.38
CA TYR A 13 -1.29 -9.04 -8.13
C TYR A 13 -1.80 -9.95 -7.02
N SER A 14 -0.91 -10.34 -6.10
CA SER A 14 -1.28 -11.14 -4.91
C SER A 14 -2.32 -10.44 -4.02
N THR A 15 -2.32 -9.10 -3.99
CA THR A 15 -3.36 -8.27 -3.36
C THR A 15 -3.42 -6.92 -4.07
N LYS A 16 -4.59 -6.29 -4.05
CA LYS A 16 -4.81 -4.90 -4.46
C LYS A 16 -5.23 -3.99 -3.29
N GLU A 17 -5.52 -4.58 -2.14
CA GLU A 17 -5.84 -3.86 -0.91
C GLU A 17 -4.56 -3.36 -0.22
N PRO A 18 -4.62 -2.29 0.60
CA PRO A 18 -3.50 -1.84 1.41
C PRO A 18 -2.87 -2.99 2.20
N THR A 19 -1.54 -3.04 2.23
CA THR A 19 -0.83 -4.13 2.90
C THR A 19 0.51 -3.69 3.46
N ASN A 20 0.92 -4.30 4.57
CA ASN A 20 2.30 -4.20 5.07
C ASN A 20 3.18 -5.39 4.64
N ASN A 21 2.68 -6.25 3.74
CA ASN A 21 3.43 -7.38 3.21
C ASN A 21 3.99 -7.07 1.82
N LYS A 22 4.83 -7.98 1.30
CA LYS A 22 5.27 -7.94 -0.10
C LYS A 22 4.09 -8.18 -1.04
N VAL A 23 4.12 -7.54 -2.20
CA VAL A 23 3.16 -7.76 -3.29
C VAL A 23 3.86 -8.50 -4.42
N ILE A 24 3.24 -9.56 -4.94
CA ILE A 24 3.77 -10.32 -6.08
C ILE A 24 2.96 -9.95 -7.31
N ALA A 25 3.64 -9.36 -8.30
CA ALA A 25 3.09 -9.18 -9.64
C ALA A 25 3.36 -10.44 -10.47
N THR A 26 2.35 -10.96 -11.15
CA THR A 26 2.43 -12.15 -12.00
C THR A 26 1.93 -11.81 -13.40
N LEU A 27 2.76 -12.06 -14.40
CA LEU A 27 2.39 -11.94 -15.80
C LEU A 27 1.48 -13.12 -16.19
N ALA A 28 0.32 -12.83 -16.77
CA ALA A 28 -0.70 -13.81 -17.12
C ALA A 28 -1.39 -13.45 -18.45
N ASN A 29 -2.23 -14.37 -18.95
CA ASN A 29 -3.11 -14.13 -20.10
C ASN A 29 -2.37 -13.57 -21.35
N ALA A 30 -1.19 -14.13 -21.66
CA ALA A 30 -0.47 -13.76 -22.86
C ALA A 30 -1.31 -14.05 -24.11
N SER A 31 -1.28 -13.14 -25.10
CA SER A 31 -2.01 -13.31 -26.36
C SER A 31 -1.50 -14.46 -27.22
N GLU A 32 -0.26 -14.88 -26.96
CA GLU A 32 0.46 -15.93 -27.68
C GLU A 32 1.58 -16.51 -26.81
N GLU A 33 2.36 -17.45 -27.37
CA GLU A 33 3.52 -18.02 -26.68
C GLU A 33 4.66 -17.00 -26.62
N ILE A 34 5.10 -16.69 -25.40
CA ILE A 34 6.13 -15.69 -25.12
C ILE A 34 7.30 -16.29 -24.35
N THR A 35 8.46 -15.64 -24.47
CA THR A 35 9.61 -15.78 -23.56
C THR A 35 9.81 -14.47 -22.82
N ILE A 36 10.00 -14.53 -21.51
CA ILE A 36 10.40 -13.37 -20.72
C ILE A 36 11.92 -13.25 -20.82
N ILE A 37 12.40 -12.10 -21.31
CA ILE A 37 13.82 -11.88 -21.63
C ILE A 37 14.56 -11.07 -20.56
N ASN A 38 13.85 -10.63 -19.51
CA ASN A 38 14.45 -10.05 -18.30
C ASN A 38 14.06 -10.87 -17.06
N ASN A 39 14.37 -10.38 -15.86
CA ASN A 39 13.97 -11.03 -14.59
C ASN A 39 14.39 -12.51 -14.46
N GLY A 40 15.47 -12.93 -15.13
CA GLY A 40 15.88 -14.34 -15.18
C GLY A 40 14.86 -15.27 -15.87
N GLY A 41 13.95 -14.73 -16.68
CA GLY A 41 12.87 -15.48 -17.33
C GLY A 41 11.66 -15.77 -16.45
N LEU A 42 11.61 -15.20 -15.24
CA LEU A 42 10.49 -15.40 -14.31
C LEU A 42 9.30 -14.51 -14.69
N ASP A 43 8.12 -15.10 -14.64
CA ASP A 43 6.81 -14.47 -14.82
C ASP A 43 6.30 -13.74 -13.57
N THR A 44 7.05 -13.83 -12.48
CA THR A 44 6.73 -13.17 -11.21
C THR A 44 7.80 -12.17 -10.80
N TYR A 45 7.36 -11.04 -10.25
CA TYR A 45 8.22 -10.03 -9.65
C TYR A 45 7.71 -9.68 -8.25
N VAL A 46 8.63 -9.59 -7.28
CA VAL A 46 8.32 -9.34 -5.88
C VAL A 46 8.61 -7.88 -5.55
N PHE A 47 7.57 -7.13 -5.19
CA PHE A 47 7.69 -5.78 -4.64
C PHE A 47 7.75 -5.86 -3.12
N GLU A 48 8.87 -5.43 -2.53
CA GLU A 48 8.98 -5.24 -1.07
C GLU A 48 8.54 -3.82 -0.64
N GLU A 49 8.57 -2.89 -1.58
CA GLU A 49 8.16 -1.48 -1.44
C GLU A 49 7.33 -1.06 -2.68
N ASN A 50 6.64 0.07 -2.57
CA ASN A 50 5.93 0.67 -3.70
C ASN A 50 6.90 1.01 -4.83
N GLY A 51 6.49 0.75 -6.06
CA GLY A 51 7.33 0.99 -7.22
C GLY A 51 6.77 0.39 -8.50
N THR A 52 7.62 0.40 -9.52
CA THR A 52 7.28 -0.10 -10.86
C THR A 52 8.32 -1.10 -11.34
N PHE A 53 7.87 -2.06 -12.14
CA PHE A 53 8.71 -3.03 -12.83
C PHE A 53 8.16 -3.25 -14.24
N GLU A 54 9.02 -3.41 -15.24
CA GLU A 54 8.60 -3.73 -16.61
C GLU A 54 9.05 -5.14 -16.99
N PHE A 55 8.11 -6.01 -17.29
CA PHE A 55 8.42 -7.30 -17.92
C PHE A 55 8.74 -7.06 -19.40
N GLU A 56 9.88 -7.58 -19.86
CA GLU A 56 10.21 -7.59 -21.29
C GLU A 56 9.88 -8.98 -21.84
N ILE A 57 8.98 -9.03 -22.81
CA ILE A 57 8.48 -10.27 -23.41
C ILE A 57 8.78 -10.30 -24.90
N GLN A 58 9.11 -11.48 -25.41
CA GLN A 58 9.41 -11.73 -26.82
C GLN A 58 8.60 -12.91 -27.33
N ASP A 59 7.96 -12.77 -28.50
CA ASP A 59 7.28 -13.87 -29.17
C ASP A 59 8.26 -14.76 -29.97
N LYS A 60 7.74 -15.78 -30.65
CA LYS A 60 8.54 -16.66 -31.52
C LYS A 60 9.10 -15.98 -32.77
N ALA A 61 8.45 -14.93 -33.25
CA ALA A 61 8.88 -14.16 -34.42
C ALA A 61 9.96 -13.11 -34.07
N GLY A 62 10.20 -12.89 -32.79
CA GLY A 62 11.16 -11.91 -32.27
C GLY A 62 10.57 -10.53 -32.00
N ASN A 63 9.25 -10.37 -32.03
CA ASN A 63 8.62 -9.11 -31.63
C ASN A 63 8.69 -8.98 -30.11
N ILE A 64 9.13 -7.80 -29.64
CA ILE A 64 9.33 -7.51 -28.22
C ILE A 64 8.31 -6.49 -27.75
N ASN A 65 7.75 -6.71 -26.57
CA ASN A 65 6.90 -5.74 -25.89
C ASN A 65 7.28 -5.61 -24.41
N LYS A 66 6.89 -4.49 -23.79
CA LYS A 66 7.12 -4.20 -22.38
C LYS A 66 5.79 -4.09 -21.64
N ILE A 67 5.63 -4.86 -20.58
CA ILE A 67 4.42 -4.88 -19.76
C ILE A 67 4.74 -4.32 -18.37
N LYS A 68 4.18 -3.15 -18.06
CA LYS A 68 4.40 -2.45 -16.79
C LYS A 68 3.55 -3.06 -15.67
N ALA A 69 4.20 -3.42 -14.58
CA ALA A 69 3.62 -3.70 -13.27
C ALA A 69 3.89 -2.52 -12.33
N GLU A 70 2.89 -2.13 -11.54
CA GLU A 70 2.97 -1.00 -10.61
C GLU A 70 2.26 -1.35 -9.30
N VAL A 71 2.95 -1.11 -8.19
CA VAL A 71 2.47 -1.35 -6.83
C VAL A 71 2.56 -0.04 -6.05
N THR A 72 1.44 0.38 -5.47
CA THR A 72 1.32 1.63 -4.69
C THR A 72 0.60 1.43 -3.35
N ASN A 73 0.28 0.19 -3.00
CA ASN A 73 -0.53 -0.21 -1.85
C ASN A 73 0.27 -0.89 -0.73
N ILE A 74 1.61 -0.80 -0.76
CA ILE A 74 2.45 -1.26 0.34
C ILE A 74 2.65 -0.10 1.33
N ASP A 75 2.16 -0.27 2.56
CA ASP A 75 2.42 0.62 3.67
C ASP A 75 3.20 -0.12 4.77
N LYS A 76 4.41 0.38 5.05
CA LYS A 76 5.31 -0.17 6.07
C LYS A 76 5.44 0.76 7.27
N VAL A 77 4.82 1.94 7.21
CA VAL A 77 4.84 2.90 8.31
C VAL A 77 3.95 2.33 9.41
N ALA A 78 4.45 2.34 10.64
CA ALA A 78 3.63 1.94 11.79
C ALA A 78 2.75 3.12 12.23
N PRO A 79 1.56 2.84 12.76
CA PRO A 79 0.69 3.89 13.26
C PRO A 79 1.36 4.55 14.46
N SER A 80 1.28 5.88 14.48
CA SER A 80 1.79 6.73 15.54
C SER A 80 0.78 7.83 15.82
N VAL A 81 0.79 8.32 17.05
CA VAL A 81 -0.17 9.31 17.51
C VAL A 81 0.51 10.42 18.28
N GLU A 82 -0.03 11.62 18.14
CA GLU A 82 0.22 12.76 19.02
C GLU A 82 -1.04 13.10 19.81
N ILE A 83 -0.88 13.74 20.97
CA ILE A 83 -2.01 14.23 21.76
C ILE A 83 -1.97 15.75 21.79
N GLU A 84 -3.03 16.37 21.29
CA GLU A 84 -3.26 17.80 21.37
C GLU A 84 -4.25 18.12 22.49
N TYR A 85 -3.88 19.08 23.35
CA TYR A 85 -4.77 19.59 24.39
C TYR A 85 -5.34 20.94 23.98
N SER A 86 -6.61 21.20 24.27
CA SER A 86 -7.25 22.50 24.01
C SER A 86 -6.56 23.66 24.74
N THR A 87 -5.91 23.38 25.87
CA THR A 87 -4.99 24.27 26.58
C THR A 87 -4.00 23.45 27.39
N LYS A 88 -2.77 23.96 27.54
CA LYS A 88 -1.76 23.41 28.46
C LYS A 88 -1.60 24.28 29.72
N GLU A 89 -2.23 25.44 29.74
CA GLU A 89 -2.27 26.35 30.90
C GLU A 89 -3.31 25.89 31.91
N THR A 90 -3.12 26.28 33.18
CA THR A 90 -4.12 26.03 34.22
C THR A 90 -5.44 26.69 33.88
N THR A 91 -6.54 25.94 33.98
CA THR A 91 -7.89 26.44 33.68
C THR A 91 -8.92 25.82 34.62
N ASP A 92 -10.03 26.53 34.83
CA ASP A 92 -11.23 26.07 35.52
C ASP A 92 -12.32 25.56 34.55
N LYS A 93 -12.02 25.55 33.25
CA LYS A 93 -12.88 25.02 32.18
C LYS A 93 -12.46 23.60 31.84
N ALA A 94 -13.36 22.87 31.17
CA ALA A 94 -13.04 21.55 30.64
C ALA A 94 -11.86 21.60 29.65
N VAL A 95 -10.98 20.61 29.71
CA VAL A 95 -9.85 20.43 28.81
C VAL A 95 -10.13 19.25 27.89
N THR A 96 -9.95 19.45 26.58
CA THR A 96 -10.10 18.40 25.59
C THR A 96 -8.73 17.86 25.22
N ALA A 97 -8.56 16.54 25.25
CA ALA A 97 -7.43 15.84 24.67
C ALA A 97 -7.88 15.15 23.38
N THR A 98 -7.17 15.41 22.29
CA THR A 98 -7.46 14.88 20.96
C THR A 98 -6.27 14.06 20.48
N ILE A 99 -6.51 12.81 20.09
CA ILE A 99 -5.54 12.01 19.33
C ILE A 99 -5.45 12.56 17.91
N VAL A 100 -4.23 12.83 17.46
CA VAL A 100 -3.91 13.13 16.07
C VAL A 100 -3.04 12.00 15.52
N PRO A 101 -3.63 11.02 14.82
CA PRO A 101 -2.86 9.91 14.26
C PRO A 101 -2.24 10.28 12.91
N ASN A 102 -1.11 9.66 12.56
CA ASN A 102 -0.48 9.82 11.24
C ASN A 102 -1.20 9.04 10.12
N GLU A 103 -2.07 8.10 10.48
CA GLU A 103 -2.88 7.28 9.58
C GLU A 103 -4.21 6.90 10.27
N ASP A 104 -5.11 6.22 9.58
CA ASP A 104 -6.39 5.81 10.18
C ASP A 104 -6.16 4.76 11.27
N ILE A 105 -6.68 5.03 12.47
CA ILE A 105 -6.64 4.11 13.62
C ILE A 105 -8.03 3.82 14.16
N ILE A 106 -8.15 2.76 14.96
CA ILE A 106 -9.35 2.45 15.73
C ILE A 106 -8.99 2.58 17.20
N VAL A 107 -9.69 3.47 17.91
CA VAL A 107 -9.71 3.46 19.38
C VAL A 107 -10.72 2.41 19.81
N ILE A 108 -10.31 1.46 20.65
CA ILE A 108 -11.16 0.37 21.15
C ILE A 108 -11.86 0.71 22.46
N ASN A 109 -11.44 1.80 23.11
CA ASN A 109 -12.15 2.38 24.26
C ASN A 109 -12.85 3.71 23.89
N ASN A 110 -13.39 4.42 24.88
CA ASN A 110 -14.00 5.75 24.69
C ASN A 110 -15.07 5.80 23.58
N ASP A 111 -15.82 4.72 23.39
CA ASP A 111 -16.78 4.54 22.29
C ASP A 111 -16.20 4.81 20.89
N GLY A 112 -14.89 4.57 20.70
CA GLY A 112 -14.16 4.82 19.46
C GLY A 112 -13.80 6.28 19.19
N SER A 113 -14.07 7.17 20.14
CA SER A 113 -13.78 8.59 20.00
C SER A 113 -12.28 8.87 20.17
N LEU A 114 -11.71 9.58 19.20
CA LEU A 114 -10.35 10.17 19.25
C LEU A 114 -10.26 11.34 20.25
N VAL A 115 -11.38 11.74 20.86
CA VAL A 115 -11.50 12.90 21.72
C VAL A 115 -11.96 12.48 23.10
N TYR A 116 -11.24 12.91 24.13
CA TYR A 116 -11.62 12.78 25.53
C TYR A 116 -11.72 14.15 26.20
N VAL A 117 -12.71 14.35 27.06
CA VAL A 117 -12.96 15.62 27.75
C VAL A 117 -12.78 15.45 29.25
N PHE A 118 -11.76 16.13 29.78
CA PHE A 118 -11.53 16.25 31.22
C PHE A 118 -12.37 17.40 31.78
N ASN A 119 -13.37 17.07 32.60
CA ASN A 119 -14.14 18.07 33.36
C ASN A 119 -13.52 18.36 34.74
N GLU A 120 -12.63 17.47 35.20
CA GLU A 120 -11.86 17.57 36.43
C GLU A 120 -10.45 17.01 36.18
N ASN A 121 -9.51 17.29 37.07
CA ASN A 121 -8.16 16.74 36.96
C ASN A 121 -8.19 15.21 37.03
N GLY A 122 -7.47 14.56 36.12
CA GLY A 122 -7.38 13.12 36.06
C GLY A 122 -6.46 12.64 34.95
N GLU A 123 -6.43 11.33 34.78
CA GLU A 123 -5.67 10.66 33.74
C GLU A 123 -6.63 9.82 32.89
N PHE A 124 -6.33 9.72 31.60
CA PHE A 124 -7.03 8.87 30.67
C PHE A 124 -6.02 8.25 29.72
N THR A 125 -6.18 6.95 29.44
CA THR A 125 -5.36 6.22 28.48
C THR A 125 -6.26 5.76 27.34
N PHE A 126 -5.92 6.15 26.12
CA PHE A 126 -6.54 5.61 24.93
C PHE A 126 -5.99 4.21 24.65
N GLU A 127 -6.87 3.30 24.28
CA GLU A 127 -6.54 1.94 23.85
C GLU A 127 -7.06 1.71 22.44
#